data_AF-A0A9P4S4M6-F1
#
_entry.id   AF-A0A9P4S4M6-F1
#
_cell.length_a   1.000
_cell.length_b   1.000
_cell.length_c   1.000
_cell.angle_alpha   90.00
_cell.angle_beta   90.00
_cell.angle_gamma   90.00
#
_symmetry.space_group_name_H-M   'P 1'
#
loop_
_entity.id
_entity.type
_entity.pdbx_description
1 polymer ?
#
loop_
_entity_poly.entity_id
_entity_poly.type
_entity_poly.pdbx_seq_one_letter_code
_entity_poly.pdbx_strand_id
1 'polypeptide(L)'
;MAMATSSTSDVETTTHLKSLYHSYRHTKNIDAKGLFFSPTCLQICRPIPSYAARDRQTIVRYLHEAAASGINPAPSEAIDADREVPGTKAKGLYSIRALKSDEEAEYGTDAHVAPTGIATAEELAERAKREGWKGMRVDLWNEGNQGLLVKVKYWWRIEDGIWTQCLHDILYFGPKDGTEGSEGEVLE
;
A
#
# COMPACT_ATOMS: atom_id res chain seq x y z
N MET A 1 25.14 29.96 -8.00
CA MET A 1 24.85 28.84 -7.08
C MET A 1 23.37 28.89 -6.75
N ALA A 2 22.58 27.95 -7.26
CA ALA A 2 21.16 27.82 -6.93
C ALA A 2 20.90 26.35 -6.60
N MET A 3 20.78 26.04 -5.31
CA MET A 3 20.29 24.76 -4.79
C MET A 3 19.14 25.09 -3.84
N ALA A 4 17.92 25.20 -4.38
CA ALA A 4 16.70 25.37 -3.59
C ALA A 4 15.43 24.86 -4.30
N THR A 5 15.55 24.11 -5.40
CA THR A 5 14.39 23.61 -6.16
C THR A 5 13.99 22.17 -5.82
N SER A 6 14.89 21.38 -5.21
CA SER A 6 14.63 19.95 -4.96
C SER A 6 13.59 19.71 -3.86
N SER A 7 13.62 20.48 -2.76
CA SER A 7 12.81 20.21 -1.56
C SER A 7 11.32 20.53 -1.74
N THR A 8 10.96 21.55 -2.52
CA THR A 8 9.55 21.90 -2.75
C THR A 8 8.85 20.87 -3.62
N SER A 9 9.54 20.35 -4.64
CA SER A 9 8.98 19.34 -5.56
C SER A 9 8.66 18.01 -4.87
N ASP A 10 9.49 17.57 -3.91
CA ASP A 10 9.24 16.33 -3.17
C ASP A 10 8.09 16.48 -2.15
N VAL A 11 7.94 17.66 -1.52
CA VAL A 11 6.81 17.94 -0.61
C VAL A 11 5.48 18.00 -1.39
N GLU A 12 5.47 18.66 -2.55
CA GLU A 12 4.30 18.70 -3.43
C GLU A 12 3.93 17.29 -3.93
N THR A 13 4.93 16.51 -4.35
CA THR A 13 4.75 15.11 -4.77
C THR A 13 4.17 14.27 -3.63
N THR A 14 4.74 14.35 -2.43
CA THR A 14 4.26 13.62 -1.25
C THR A 14 2.81 13.98 -0.93
N THR A 15 2.47 15.27 -0.95
CA THR A 15 1.11 15.76 -0.70
C THR A 15 0.13 15.22 -1.74
N HIS A 16 0.52 15.22 -3.01
CA HIS A 16 -0.29 14.68 -4.09
C HIS A 16 -0.50 13.16 -3.94
N LEU A 17 0.56 12.39 -3.65
CA LEU A 17 0.47 10.95 -3.44
C LEU A 17 -0.41 10.58 -2.23
N LYS A 18 -0.37 11.36 -1.14
CA LYS A 18 -1.29 11.20 -0.01
C LYS A 18 -2.75 11.37 -0.44
N SER A 19 -3.05 12.39 -1.25
CA SER A 19 -4.40 12.63 -1.78
C SER A 19 -4.88 11.51 -2.70
N LEU A 20 -3.99 11.00 -3.57
CA LEU A 20 -4.29 9.84 -4.43
C LEU A 20 -4.54 8.57 -3.62
N TYR A 21 -3.72 8.30 -2.61
CA TYR A 21 -3.90 7.15 -1.73
C TYR A 21 -5.24 7.25 -0.97
N HIS A 22 -5.59 8.43 -0.46
CA HIS A 22 -6.88 8.66 0.19
C HIS A 22 -8.05 8.37 -0.76
N SER A 23 -7.98 8.83 -2.01
CA SER A 23 -8.98 8.56 -3.04
C SER A 23 -9.08 7.07 -3.37
N TYR A 24 -7.94 6.39 -3.53
CA TYR A 24 -7.87 4.94 -3.70
C TYR A 24 -8.56 4.19 -2.55
N ARG A 25 -8.22 4.54 -1.31
CA ARG A 25 -8.73 3.91 -0.09
C ARG A 25 -10.26 4.05 0.02
N HIS A 26 -10.82 5.21 -0.36
CA HIS A 26 -12.26 5.49 -0.30
C HIS A 26 -13.07 5.05 -1.52
N THR A 27 -12.41 4.62 -2.60
CA THR A 27 -13.10 4.04 -3.76
C THR A 27 -13.73 2.71 -3.38
N LYS A 28 -15.07 2.60 -3.40
CA LYS A 28 -15.80 1.39 -2.94
C LYS A 28 -15.82 0.25 -3.97
N ASN A 29 -15.97 0.60 -5.25
CA ASN A 29 -16.00 -0.39 -6.32
C ASN A 29 -14.58 -0.96 -6.54
N ILE A 30 -14.41 -2.28 -6.42
CA ILE A 30 -13.11 -2.95 -6.49
C ILE A 30 -12.47 -2.81 -7.89
N ASP A 31 -13.27 -2.87 -8.96
CA ASP A 31 -12.74 -2.70 -10.32
C ASP A 31 -12.27 -1.26 -10.56
N ALA A 32 -12.98 -0.27 -10.00
CA ALA A 32 -12.57 1.12 -10.01
C ALA A 32 -11.31 1.37 -9.15
N LYS A 33 -11.12 0.66 -8.02
CA LYS A 33 -9.85 0.67 -7.28
C LYS A 33 -8.69 0.21 -8.17
N GLY A 34 -8.93 -0.77 -9.04
CA GLY A 34 -7.94 -1.25 -10.01
C GLY A 34 -7.39 -0.16 -10.93
N LEU A 35 -8.13 0.94 -11.16
CA LEU A 35 -7.67 2.04 -12.00
C LEU A 35 -6.51 2.84 -11.39
N PHE A 36 -6.30 2.74 -10.08
CA PHE A 36 -5.13 3.33 -9.41
C PHE A 36 -3.85 2.51 -9.64
N PHE A 37 -3.98 1.28 -10.14
CA PHE A 37 -2.86 0.38 -10.35
C PHE A 37 -2.40 0.44 -11.80
N SER A 38 -1.08 0.55 -12.00
CA SER A 38 -0.44 0.26 -13.28
C SER A 38 -0.90 -1.13 -13.77
N PRO A 39 -1.09 -1.34 -15.09
CA PRO A 39 -1.37 -2.68 -15.63
C PRO A 39 -0.36 -3.74 -15.16
N THR A 40 0.90 -3.32 -14.97
CA THR A 40 2.02 -4.16 -14.50
C THR A 40 2.28 -4.04 -12.99
N CYS A 41 1.31 -3.55 -12.21
CA CYS A 41 1.47 -3.41 -10.77
C CYS A 41 1.76 -4.78 -10.13
N LEU A 42 2.81 -4.82 -9.31
CA LEU A 42 3.23 -6.01 -8.57
C LEU A 42 2.66 -5.98 -7.16
N GLN A 43 2.48 -7.15 -6.57
CA GLN A 43 2.24 -7.27 -5.13
C GLN A 43 3.17 -8.30 -4.52
N ILE A 44 3.79 -7.95 -3.41
CA ILE A 44 4.58 -8.83 -2.55
C ILE A 44 3.86 -8.87 -1.21
N CYS A 45 3.48 -10.06 -0.75
CA CYS A 45 3.01 -10.27 0.62
C CYS A 45 4.06 -11.10 1.36
N ARG A 46 4.83 -10.43 2.23
CA ARG A 46 5.92 -11.03 3.01
C ARG A 46 5.45 -11.96 4.15
N PRO A 47 4.31 -11.72 4.83
CA PRO A 47 3.79 -12.64 5.84
C PRO A 47 3.63 -14.07 5.32
N ILE A 48 3.84 -15.07 6.19
CA ILE A 48 3.77 -16.50 5.84
C ILE A 48 2.32 -17.01 6.01
N PRO A 49 1.75 -17.74 5.03
CA PRO A 49 2.34 -18.09 3.73
C PRO A 49 2.47 -16.86 2.82
N SER A 50 3.65 -16.69 2.22
CA SER A 50 3.89 -15.58 1.29
C SER A 50 3.16 -15.83 -0.02
N TYR A 51 2.71 -14.74 -0.64
CA TYR A 51 2.09 -14.78 -1.95
C TYR A 51 2.40 -13.50 -2.71
N ALA A 52 2.19 -13.52 -4.02
CA ALA A 52 2.48 -12.39 -4.89
C ALA A 52 1.45 -12.24 -6.01
N ALA A 53 1.45 -11.06 -6.61
CA ALA A 53 0.79 -10.78 -7.87
C ALA A 53 1.80 -10.21 -8.86
N ARG A 54 1.65 -10.58 -10.14
CA ARG A 54 2.50 -10.10 -11.24
C ARG A 54 1.86 -8.99 -12.07
N ASP A 55 0.59 -8.73 -11.81
CA ASP A 55 -0.22 -7.78 -12.57
C ASP A 55 -1.41 -7.27 -11.75
N ARG A 56 -1.96 -6.16 -12.22
CA ARG A 56 -3.17 -5.54 -11.67
C ARG A 56 -4.36 -6.51 -11.61
N GLN A 57 -4.56 -7.35 -12.63
CA GLN A 57 -5.74 -8.22 -12.69
C GLN A 57 -5.74 -9.22 -11.53
N THR A 58 -4.57 -9.75 -11.20
CA THR A 58 -4.37 -10.66 -10.06
C THR A 58 -4.60 -9.94 -8.74
N ILE A 59 -4.11 -8.71 -8.57
CA ILE A 59 -4.37 -7.90 -7.36
C ILE A 59 -5.86 -7.64 -7.19
N VAL A 60 -6.55 -7.20 -8.26
CA VAL A 60 -8.00 -6.95 -8.25
C VAL A 60 -8.78 -8.22 -7.93
N ARG A 61 -8.37 -9.38 -8.46
CA ARG A 61 -8.94 -10.68 -8.11
C ARG A 61 -8.78 -10.98 -6.61
N TYR A 62 -7.59 -10.78 -6.04
CA TYR A 62 -7.37 -10.98 -4.59
C TYR A 62 -8.28 -10.07 -3.75
N LEU A 63 -8.50 -8.83 -4.18
CA LEU A 63 -9.43 -7.92 -3.49
C LEU A 63 -10.88 -8.45 -3.51
N HIS A 64 -11.35 -8.96 -4.64
CA HIS A 64 -12.67 -9.58 -4.76
C HIS A 64 -12.79 -10.86 -3.90
N GLU A 65 -11.78 -11.73 -3.93
CA GLU A 65 -11.74 -12.97 -3.12
C GLU A 65 -11.78 -12.66 -1.63
N ALA A 66 -11.04 -11.64 -1.19
CA ALA A 66 -10.99 -11.24 0.21
C ALA A 66 -12.33 -10.62 0.66
N ALA A 67 -12.94 -9.77 -0.17
CA ALA A 67 -14.28 -9.24 0.05
C ALA A 67 -15.35 -10.35 0.16
N ALA A 68 -15.31 -11.34 -0.74
CA ALA A 68 -16.23 -12.47 -0.73
C ALA A 68 -16.04 -13.40 0.49
N SER A 69 -14.81 -13.51 1.00
CA SER A 69 -14.49 -14.34 2.17
C SER A 69 -14.82 -13.66 3.51
N GLY A 70 -15.29 -12.41 3.50
CA GLY A 70 -15.47 -11.60 4.71
C GLY A 70 -14.17 -11.31 5.45
N ILE A 71 -13.02 -11.59 4.82
CA ILE A 71 -11.68 -11.23 5.29
C ILE A 71 -11.32 -9.99 4.52
N ASN A 72 -11.69 -8.82 5.02
CA ASN A 72 -11.24 -7.58 4.38
C ASN A 72 -9.78 -7.35 4.78
N PRO A 73 -8.81 -7.46 3.85
CA PRO A 73 -7.39 -7.41 4.17
C PRO A 73 -6.92 -5.97 4.41
N ALA A 74 -7.78 -4.99 4.16
CA ALA A 74 -7.61 -3.63 4.62
C ALA A 74 -8.83 -3.28 5.47
N PRO A 75 -8.64 -2.68 6.66
CA PRO A 75 -9.74 -2.05 7.36
C PRO A 75 -10.21 -0.90 6.47
N SER A 76 -11.30 -1.11 5.74
CA SER A 76 -11.96 -0.09 4.94
C SER A 76 -13.30 0.22 5.58
N GLU A 77 -13.66 1.49 5.68
CA GLU A 77 -15.01 1.92 6.09
C GLU A 77 -16.14 1.29 5.24
N ALA A 78 -15.80 0.68 4.10
CA ALA A 78 -16.74 0.16 3.13
C ALA A 78 -17.34 -1.22 3.47
N ILE A 79 -16.89 -1.95 4.49
CA ILE A 79 -17.48 -3.26 4.84
C ILE A 79 -17.61 -3.42 6.35
N ASP A 80 -18.39 -2.52 6.94
CA ASP A 80 -18.82 -2.56 8.35
C ASP A 80 -20.26 -3.11 8.44
N ALA A 81 -20.57 -4.20 7.71
CA ALA A 81 -21.95 -4.68 7.58
C ALA A 81 -22.23 -6.11 8.06
N ASP A 82 -21.25 -7.01 8.23
CA ASP A 82 -21.57 -8.44 8.42
C ASP A 82 -20.85 -9.17 9.57
N ARG A 83 -20.12 -8.45 10.42
CA ARG A 83 -19.71 -8.97 11.75
C ARG A 83 -20.13 -8.00 12.83
N GLU A 84 -21.45 -7.83 12.94
CA GLU A 84 -22.08 -7.08 14.01
C GLU A 84 -21.83 -7.76 15.36
N VAL A 85 -20.97 -7.16 16.18
CA VAL A 85 -21.29 -7.00 17.59
C VAL A 85 -22.17 -5.75 17.67
N PRO A 86 -23.43 -5.84 18.12
CA PRO A 86 -24.31 -4.67 18.18
C PRO A 86 -23.70 -3.59 19.09
N GLY A 87 -23.25 -2.47 18.52
CA GLY A 87 -22.91 -1.26 19.28
C GLY A 87 -21.66 -0.47 18.87
N THR A 88 -20.75 -1.00 18.05
CA THR A 88 -19.53 -0.26 17.64
C THR A 88 -19.19 -0.53 16.18
N LYS A 89 -19.47 0.43 15.30
CA LYS A 89 -18.91 0.48 13.94
C LYS A 89 -17.41 0.74 14.08
N ALA A 90 -16.57 -0.26 13.84
CA ALA A 90 -15.13 -0.12 14.04
C ALA A 90 -14.58 0.65 12.84
N LYS A 91 -14.27 1.93 13.02
CA LYS A 91 -13.71 2.74 11.93
C LYS A 91 -12.34 2.21 11.52
N GLY A 92 -12.14 2.13 10.21
CA GLY A 92 -10.84 1.77 9.64
C GLY A 92 -9.96 3.01 9.53
N LEU A 93 -8.87 3.03 10.27
CA LEU A 93 -7.87 4.10 10.32
C LEU A 93 -6.64 3.73 9.49
N TYR A 94 -5.90 4.75 9.06
CA TYR A 94 -4.58 4.56 8.49
C TYR A 94 -3.66 5.76 8.74
N SER A 95 -2.36 5.53 8.67
CA SER A 95 -1.36 6.59 8.58
C SER A 95 -0.63 6.51 7.25
N ILE A 96 -0.14 7.65 6.75
CA ILE A 96 0.63 7.70 5.51
C ILE A 96 1.76 8.74 5.56
N ARG A 97 2.96 8.32 5.13
CA ARG A 97 4.12 9.20 4.95
C ARG A 97 4.98 8.74 3.78
N ALA A 98 5.87 9.61 3.30
CA ALA A 98 6.94 9.19 2.39
C ALA A 98 7.85 8.17 3.07
N LEU A 99 8.47 7.28 2.29
CA LEU A 99 9.52 6.40 2.78
C LEU A 99 10.75 7.21 3.22
N LYS A 100 11.43 6.73 4.26
CA LYS A 100 12.76 7.22 4.64
C LYS A 100 13.78 6.69 3.61
N SER A 101 14.93 7.34 3.49
CA SER A 101 15.93 7.01 2.46
C SER A 101 16.45 5.56 2.55
N ASP A 102 16.52 4.98 3.75
CA ASP A 102 16.85 3.57 3.97
C ASP A 102 15.70 2.64 3.53
N GLU A 103 14.46 3.02 3.77
CA GLU A 103 13.28 2.28 3.31
C GLU A 103 13.11 2.32 1.79
N GLU A 104 13.53 3.42 1.13
CA GLU A 104 13.48 3.59 -0.33
C GLU A 104 14.44 2.66 -1.10
N ALA A 105 15.46 2.14 -0.42
CA ALA A 105 16.41 1.18 -0.98
C ALA A 105 16.05 -0.27 -0.64
N GLU A 106 15.05 -0.51 0.21
CA GLU A 106 14.70 -1.84 0.72
C GLU A 106 13.46 -2.39 0.02
N TYR A 107 13.65 -3.49 -0.72
CA TYR A 107 12.61 -4.20 -1.50
C TYR A 107 12.43 -5.66 -1.06
N GLY A 108 12.99 -6.04 0.10
CA GLY A 108 12.95 -7.40 0.61
C GLY A 108 14.16 -8.22 0.21
N THR A 109 13.97 -9.54 0.18
CA THR A 109 14.98 -10.53 -0.21
C THR A 109 14.59 -11.10 -1.56
N ASP A 110 15.50 -11.80 -2.23
CA ASP A 110 15.21 -12.48 -3.49
C ASP A 110 14.05 -13.47 -3.35
N ALA A 111 13.91 -14.13 -2.19
CA ALA A 111 12.80 -15.02 -1.91
C ALA A 111 11.43 -14.30 -1.85
N HIS A 112 11.39 -13.04 -1.40
CA HIS A 112 10.17 -12.23 -1.42
C HIS A 112 9.82 -11.77 -2.84
N VAL A 113 10.83 -11.46 -3.65
CA VAL A 113 10.65 -10.84 -4.98
C VAL A 113 10.43 -11.88 -6.08
N ALA A 114 11.11 -13.03 -6.04
CA ALA A 114 11.04 -14.09 -7.05
C ALA A 114 9.60 -14.49 -7.48
N PRO A 115 8.61 -14.61 -6.57
CA PRO A 115 7.23 -14.94 -6.95
C PRO A 115 6.58 -13.91 -7.90
N THR A 116 7.01 -12.64 -7.86
CA THR A 116 6.55 -11.57 -8.77
C THR A 116 7.05 -11.73 -10.22
N GLY A 117 7.98 -12.66 -10.46
CA GLY A 117 8.61 -12.88 -11.77
C GLY A 117 9.88 -12.07 -12.00
N ILE A 118 10.32 -11.27 -11.02
CA ILE A 118 11.63 -10.60 -11.00
C ILE A 118 12.60 -11.47 -10.22
N ALA A 119 13.82 -11.67 -10.72
CA ALA A 119 14.72 -12.68 -10.17
C ALA A 119 15.30 -12.29 -8.81
N THR A 120 15.63 -11.01 -8.61
CA THR A 120 16.32 -10.53 -7.39
C THR A 120 15.75 -9.21 -6.88
N ALA A 121 15.96 -8.93 -5.59
CA ALA A 121 15.60 -7.65 -5.00
C ALA A 121 16.43 -6.48 -5.60
N GLU A 122 17.67 -6.74 -6.00
CA GLU A 122 18.52 -5.77 -6.69
C GLU A 122 17.93 -5.38 -8.06
N GLU A 123 17.43 -6.35 -8.84
CA GLU A 123 16.78 -6.07 -10.12
C GLU A 123 15.55 -5.17 -9.95
N LEU A 124 14.76 -5.41 -8.91
CA LEU A 124 13.60 -4.58 -8.56
C LEU A 124 14.02 -3.17 -8.14
N ALA A 125 15.08 -3.04 -7.34
CA ALA A 125 15.62 -1.73 -6.94
C ALA A 125 16.14 -0.93 -8.14
N GLU A 126 16.87 -1.56 -9.07
CA GLU A 126 17.33 -0.92 -10.30
C GLU A 126 16.18 -0.53 -11.23
N ARG A 127 15.12 -1.34 -11.28
CA ARG A 127 13.88 -0.97 -11.97
C ARG A 127 13.24 0.27 -11.35
N ALA A 128 13.10 0.31 -10.03
CA ALA A 128 12.49 1.43 -9.33
C ALA A 128 13.27 2.74 -9.53
N LYS A 129 14.61 2.69 -9.51
CA LYS A 129 15.47 3.84 -9.83
C LYS A 129 15.27 4.33 -11.26
N ARG A 130 15.34 3.42 -12.24
CA ARG A 130 15.18 3.74 -13.67
C ARG A 130 13.83 4.36 -13.98
N GLU A 131 12.78 3.87 -13.34
CA GLU A 131 11.40 4.33 -13.54
C GLU A 131 11.00 5.49 -12.61
N GLY A 132 11.91 5.96 -11.75
CA GLY A 132 11.67 7.10 -10.87
C GLY A 132 10.58 6.87 -9.82
N TRP A 133 10.53 5.69 -9.23
CA TRP A 133 9.49 5.34 -8.26
C TRP A 133 9.57 6.22 -7.01
N LYS A 134 8.41 6.52 -6.43
CA LYS A 134 8.25 7.22 -5.15
C LYS A 134 7.48 6.34 -4.18
N GLY A 135 8.05 6.12 -3.00
CA GLY A 135 7.50 5.21 -2.01
C GLY A 135 6.70 5.93 -0.92
N MET A 136 5.62 5.31 -0.49
CA MET A 136 4.81 5.72 0.65
C MET A 136 4.70 4.57 1.66
N ARG A 137 4.99 4.85 2.93
CA ARG A 137 4.68 3.94 4.04
C ARG A 137 3.24 4.16 4.45
N VAL A 138 2.49 3.07 4.56
CA VAL A 138 1.12 3.07 5.07
C VAL A 138 0.97 1.99 6.12
N ASP A 139 0.42 2.37 7.27
CA ASP A 139 -0.06 1.43 8.27
C ASP A 139 -1.59 1.56 8.32
N LEU A 140 -2.33 0.45 8.34
CA LEU A 140 -3.79 0.41 8.38
C LEU A 140 -4.26 -0.42 9.59
N TRP A 141 -5.26 0.06 10.32
CA TRP A 141 -5.83 -0.67 11.46
C TRP A 141 -7.29 -0.31 11.72
N ASN A 142 -7.98 -1.10 12.55
CA ASN A 142 -9.31 -0.74 13.08
C ASN A 142 -9.21 -0.08 14.45
N GLU A 143 -10.15 0.80 14.77
CA GLU A 143 -10.36 1.29 16.13
C GLU A 143 -10.63 0.14 17.12
N GLY A 144 -10.24 0.35 18.38
CA GLY A 144 -10.37 -0.63 19.47
C GLY A 144 -9.07 -1.37 19.83
N ASN A 145 -9.14 -2.15 20.92
CA ASN A 145 -7.98 -2.87 21.49
C ASN A 145 -7.69 -4.20 20.79
N GLN A 146 -8.67 -4.77 20.09
CA GLN A 146 -8.52 -5.97 19.28
C GLN A 146 -8.75 -5.57 17.82
N GLY A 147 -7.73 -5.73 16.98
CA GLY A 147 -7.81 -5.28 15.60
C GLY A 147 -6.72 -5.87 14.74
N LEU A 148 -6.95 -5.84 13.42
CA LEU A 148 -5.95 -6.13 12.42
C LEU A 148 -5.08 -4.89 12.21
N LEU A 149 -3.78 -5.10 12.06
CA LEU A 149 -2.79 -4.14 11.60
C LEU A 149 -2.17 -4.68 10.32
N VAL A 150 -2.09 -3.80 9.32
CA VAL A 150 -1.45 -4.09 8.04
C VAL A 150 -0.43 -3.00 7.77
N LYS A 151 0.82 -3.37 7.51
CA LYS A 151 1.90 -2.44 7.18
C LYS A 151 2.34 -2.67 5.75
N VAL A 152 2.32 -1.63 4.93
CA VAL A 152 2.54 -1.72 3.48
C VAL A 152 3.46 -0.59 3.01
N LYS A 153 4.38 -0.90 2.10
CA LYS A 153 5.01 0.10 1.24
C LYS A 153 4.28 0.13 -0.10
N TYR A 154 3.70 1.28 -0.45
CA TYR A 154 3.14 1.52 -1.77
C TYR A 154 4.12 2.32 -2.60
N TRP A 155 4.45 1.81 -3.79
CA TRP A 155 5.30 2.49 -4.75
C TRP A 155 4.48 3.05 -5.88
N TRP A 156 4.83 4.27 -6.27
CA TRP A 156 4.15 5.02 -7.31
C TRP A 156 5.14 5.40 -8.41
N ARG A 157 4.67 5.45 -9.65
CA ARG A 157 5.43 5.99 -10.78
C ARG A 157 4.53 6.84 -11.66
N ILE A 158 5.12 7.71 -12.46
CA ILE A 158 4.40 8.41 -13.52
C ILE A 158 4.29 7.47 -14.72
N GLU A 159 3.08 7.21 -15.16
CA GLU A 159 2.74 6.44 -16.36
C GLU A 159 1.72 7.26 -17.16
N ASP A 160 1.98 7.51 -18.44
CA ASP A 160 1.14 8.38 -19.29
C ASP A 160 0.78 9.76 -18.69
N GLY A 161 1.73 10.34 -17.93
CA GLY A 161 1.56 11.64 -17.30
C GLY A 161 0.76 11.66 -16.00
N ILE A 162 0.35 10.48 -15.49
CA ILE A 162 -0.39 10.35 -14.23
C ILE A 162 0.36 9.46 -13.23
N TRP A 163 0.22 9.76 -11.94
CA TRP A 163 0.76 8.90 -10.87
C TRP A 163 -0.10 7.65 -10.70
N THR A 164 0.54 6.49 -10.76
CA THR A 164 -0.11 5.18 -10.61
C THR A 164 0.70 4.30 -9.65
N GLN A 165 0.01 3.43 -8.89
CA GLN A 165 0.65 2.45 -8.03
C GLN A 165 1.29 1.36 -8.91
N CYS A 166 2.55 1.02 -8.64
CA CYS A 166 3.32 0.04 -9.42
C CYS A 166 3.86 -1.13 -8.59
N LEU A 167 3.92 -1.01 -7.27
CA LEU A 167 4.24 -2.13 -6.36
C LEU A 167 3.54 -1.93 -5.02
N HIS A 168 2.88 -2.99 -4.54
CA HIS A 168 2.39 -3.10 -3.16
C HIS A 168 3.24 -4.11 -2.41
N ASP A 169 3.95 -3.68 -1.38
CA ASP A 169 4.80 -4.54 -0.57
C ASP A 169 4.26 -4.61 0.86
N ILE A 170 3.44 -5.64 1.12
CA ILE A 170 2.79 -5.91 2.39
C ILE A 170 3.82 -6.57 3.31
N LEU A 171 4.29 -5.81 4.29
CA LEU A 171 5.33 -6.20 5.23
C LEU A 171 4.78 -6.98 6.42
N TYR A 172 3.57 -6.62 6.85
CA TYR A 172 2.93 -7.18 8.02
C TYR A 172 1.43 -7.28 7.80
N PHE A 173 0.85 -8.38 8.29
CA PHE A 173 -0.58 -8.62 8.32
C PHE A 173 -0.87 -9.47 9.56
N GLY A 174 -1.49 -8.88 10.58
CA GLY A 174 -1.69 -9.57 11.85
C GLY A 174 -2.34 -8.70 12.91
N PRO A 175 -2.36 -9.14 14.18
CA PRO A 175 -2.90 -8.35 15.28
C PRO A 175 -2.18 -7.01 15.45
N LYS A 176 -2.89 -6.04 16.03
CA LYS A 176 -2.29 -4.80 16.53
C LYS A 176 -1.07 -5.07 17.42
N ASP A 177 -0.01 -4.32 17.20
CA ASP A 177 1.28 -4.45 17.90
C ASP A 177 1.64 -3.20 18.71
N GLY A 178 0.77 -2.19 18.74
CA GLY A 178 0.96 -0.95 19.50
C GLY A 178 1.76 0.13 18.78
N THR A 179 2.14 -0.10 17.51
CA THR A 179 2.83 0.89 16.67
C THR A 179 1.88 1.62 15.71
N GLU A 180 0.58 1.43 15.85
CA GLU A 180 -0.40 2.02 14.95
C GLU A 180 -0.36 3.56 15.01
N GLY A 181 -0.22 4.20 13.86
CA GLY A 181 -0.19 5.67 13.78
C GLY A 181 1.09 6.32 14.33
N SER A 182 2.09 5.56 14.81
CA SER A 182 3.32 6.16 15.33
C SER A 182 4.21 6.78 14.24
N GLU A 183 3.98 6.37 12.98
CA GLU A 183 4.84 6.71 11.84
C GLU A 183 4.24 7.80 10.93
N GLY A 184 3.09 8.39 11.23
CA GLY A 184 2.50 9.42 10.37
C GLY A 184 1.19 9.99 10.89
N GLU A 185 0.67 10.97 10.15
CA GLU A 185 -0.66 11.53 10.42
C GLU A 185 -1.74 10.44 10.26
N VAL A 186 -2.62 10.33 11.26
CA VAL A 186 -3.72 9.37 11.28
C VAL A 186 -4.93 9.96 10.57
N LEU A 187 -5.50 9.20 9.65
CA LEU A 187 -6.64 9.53 8.80
C LEU A 187 -7.67 8.38 8.85
N GLU A 188 -8.91 8.67 8.49
CA GLU A 188 -10.01 7.71 8.28
C GLU A 188 -10.13 7.37 6.78
#